data_AF-A0A2D2GZX2-F1
#
_entry.id   AF-A0A2D2GZX2-F1
#
_cell.length_a   1.000
_cell.length_b   1.000
_cell.length_c   1.000
_cell.angle_alpha   90.00
_cell.angle_beta   90.00
_cell.angle_gamma   90.00
#
_symmetry.space_group_name_H-M   'P 1'
#
loop_
_entity.id
_entity.type
_entity.pdbx_description
1 polymer ?
#
loop_
_entity_poly.entity_id
_entity_poly.type
_entity_poly.pdbx_seq_one_letter_code
_entity_poly.pdbx_strand_id
1 'polypeptide(L)'
;MAPLPTPEAGMRRVRTLTGFDGLPLAVEVRASRGQVAWTPRLELYLASTRWAGQHPRAVARDLGIPFSAVVSRLHLMNVPPRPREELTDTYDPDLARRRLHEAGMEVRQCHKHAGRLFFGNRWTYVAPLTKRSSGYQREVSNLDH
;
A
#
# COMPACT_ATOMS: atom_id res chain seq x y z
N MET A 1 21.23 -7.66 8.63
CA MET A 1 19.98 -7.72 7.84
C MET A 1 19.86 -9.11 7.23
N ALA A 2 18.75 -9.81 7.44
CA ALA A 2 18.52 -11.10 6.76
C ALA A 2 18.35 -10.85 5.25
N PRO A 3 18.94 -11.69 4.38
CA PRO A 3 18.79 -11.56 2.94
C PRO A 3 17.34 -11.79 2.52
N LEU A 4 16.88 -11.05 1.51
CA LEU A 4 15.57 -11.29 0.91
C LEU A 4 15.52 -12.72 0.31
N PRO A 5 14.39 -13.43 0.44
CA PRO A 5 14.27 -14.78 -0.12
C PRO A 5 14.48 -14.75 -1.63
N THR A 6 14.86 -15.87 -2.23
CA THR A 6 14.91 -16.01 -3.69
C THR A 6 13.50 -15.87 -4.28
N PRO A 7 13.31 -15.19 -5.44
CA PRO A 7 12.01 -15.14 -6.10
C PRO A 7 11.48 -16.55 -6.40
N GLU A 8 10.17 -16.73 -6.26
CA GLU A 8 9.49 -17.99 -6.60
C GLU A 8 9.65 -18.33 -8.09
N ALA A 9 9.49 -19.61 -8.44
CA ALA A 9 9.58 -20.06 -9.83
C ALA A 9 8.59 -19.30 -10.73
N GLY A 10 9.10 -18.76 -11.84
CA GLY A 10 8.30 -17.94 -12.77
C GLY A 10 8.10 -16.48 -12.35
N MET A 11 8.69 -16.05 -11.22
CA MET A 11 8.78 -14.65 -10.83
C MET A 11 10.14 -14.05 -11.18
N ARG A 12 10.16 -12.75 -11.42
CA ARG A 12 11.37 -11.95 -11.59
C ARG A 12 11.32 -10.76 -10.64
N ARG A 13 12.39 -10.57 -9.87
CA ARG A 13 12.59 -9.36 -9.07
C ARG A 13 12.92 -8.18 -9.97
N VAL A 14 12.15 -7.11 -9.86
CA VAL A 14 12.35 -5.86 -10.63
C VAL A 14 12.94 -4.75 -9.78
N ARG A 15 12.70 -4.78 -8.46
CA ARG A 15 13.22 -3.78 -7.54
C ARG A 15 13.41 -4.36 -6.13
N THR A 16 14.33 -3.75 -5.40
CA THR A 16 14.50 -3.91 -3.95
C THR A 16 14.53 -2.53 -3.33
N LEU A 17 13.77 -2.32 -2.26
CA LEU A 17 13.68 -1.07 -1.53
C LEU A 17 13.49 -1.35 -0.03
N THR A 18 13.53 -0.30 0.78
CA THR A 18 13.17 -0.37 2.20
C THR A 18 11.66 -0.15 2.33
N GLY A 19 10.96 -1.09 2.95
CA GLY A 19 9.53 -1.00 3.24
C GLY A 19 9.20 0.05 4.29
N PHE A 20 7.91 0.35 4.44
CA PHE A 20 7.42 1.30 5.44
C PHE A 20 7.79 0.90 6.89
N ASP A 21 7.83 -0.40 7.14
CA ASP A 21 8.24 -1.03 8.40
C ASP A 21 9.77 -1.05 8.60
N GLY A 22 10.54 -0.44 7.70
CA GLY A 22 12.01 -0.42 7.75
C GLY A 22 12.66 -1.72 7.30
N LEU A 23 11.89 -2.73 6.89
CA LEU A 23 12.40 -4.03 6.45
C LEU A 23 12.63 -4.05 4.94
N PRO A 24 13.54 -4.90 4.43
CA PRO A 24 13.70 -5.10 2.99
C PRO A 24 12.37 -5.48 2.32
N LEU A 25 12.08 -4.84 1.19
CA LEU A 25 10.90 -5.05 0.36
C LEU A 25 11.34 -5.39 -1.06
N ALA A 26 10.95 -6.58 -1.53
CA ALA A 26 11.09 -6.99 -2.91
C ALA A 26 9.85 -6.61 -3.73
N VAL A 27 10.07 -6.08 -4.94
CA VAL A 27 9.03 -5.93 -5.95
C VAL A 27 9.28 -6.98 -7.03
N GLU A 28 8.30 -7.84 -7.23
CA GLU A 28 8.41 -8.97 -8.14
C GLU A 28 7.25 -8.98 -9.12
N VAL A 29 7.52 -9.47 -10.33
CA VAL A 29 6.53 -9.60 -11.40
C VAL A 29 6.59 -11.02 -11.97
N ARG A 30 5.45 -11.54 -12.40
CA ARG A 30 5.39 -12.79 -13.18
C ARG A 30 6.14 -12.60 -14.49
N ALA A 31 7.13 -13.44 -14.75
CA ALA A 31 7.99 -13.32 -15.93
C ALA A 31 7.21 -13.41 -17.25
N SER A 32 6.17 -14.23 -17.32
CA SER A 32 5.39 -14.49 -18.55
C SER A 32 4.46 -13.35 -18.98
N ARG A 33 3.97 -12.53 -18.05
CA ARG A 33 2.93 -11.52 -18.33
C ARG A 33 3.14 -10.17 -17.64
N GLY A 34 4.26 -9.97 -16.95
CA GLY A 34 4.58 -8.72 -16.26
C GLY A 34 3.64 -8.36 -15.09
N GLN A 35 2.83 -9.31 -14.61
CA GLN A 35 1.88 -9.04 -13.53
C GLN A 35 2.61 -8.92 -12.19
N VAL A 36 2.38 -7.82 -11.48
CA VAL A 36 2.95 -7.56 -10.15
C VAL A 36 2.46 -8.59 -9.12
N ALA A 37 3.40 -9.16 -8.37
CA ALA A 37 3.13 -9.98 -7.20
C ALA A 37 2.87 -9.07 -5.99
N TRP A 38 1.59 -8.84 -5.69
CA TRP A 38 1.19 -7.99 -4.56
C TRP A 38 1.29 -8.77 -3.26
N THR A 39 2.37 -8.51 -2.52
CA THR A 39 2.55 -9.04 -1.15
C THR A 39 1.95 -8.07 -0.13
N PRO A 40 1.59 -8.53 1.08
CA PRO A 40 1.07 -7.64 2.12
C PRO A 40 2.01 -6.48 2.48
N ARG A 41 3.34 -6.71 2.44
CA ARG A 41 4.32 -5.64 2.71
C ARG A 41 4.41 -4.64 1.55
N LEU A 42 4.26 -5.09 0.31
CA LEU A 42 4.18 -4.20 -0.84
C LEU A 42 2.89 -3.37 -0.83
N GLU A 43 1.77 -3.98 -0.45
CA GLU A 43 0.49 -3.27 -0.26
C GLU A 43 0.58 -2.24 0.88
N LEU A 44 1.23 -2.59 2.00
CA LEU A 44 1.49 -1.65 3.10
C LEU A 44 2.35 -0.46 2.64
N TYR A 45 3.45 -0.73 1.93
CA TYR A 45 4.29 0.32 1.36
C TYR A 45 3.48 1.21 0.41
N LEU A 46 2.72 0.61 -0.51
CA LEU A 46 1.90 1.35 -1.46
C LEU A 46 0.82 2.20 -0.77
N ALA A 47 0.19 1.70 0.29
CA ALA A 47 -0.72 2.51 1.09
C ALA A 47 0.01 3.67 1.81
N SER A 48 1.22 3.43 2.31
CA SER A 48 2.04 4.45 2.98
C SER A 48 2.45 5.59 2.04
N THR A 49 2.59 5.33 0.73
CA THR A 49 2.95 6.38 -0.22
C THR A 49 1.84 7.43 -0.36
N ARG A 50 0.58 7.09 -0.07
CA ARG A 50 -0.52 8.07 0.03
C ARG A 50 -0.38 8.95 1.25
N TRP A 51 0.02 8.38 2.39
CA TRP A 51 0.32 9.16 3.59
C TRP A 51 1.48 10.13 3.37
N ALA A 52 2.50 9.70 2.64
CA ALA A 52 3.61 10.56 2.20
C ALA A 52 3.21 11.64 1.17
N GLY A 53 1.98 11.61 0.63
CA GLY A 53 1.59 12.49 -0.47
C GLY A 53 2.27 12.15 -1.80
N GLN A 54 2.82 10.96 -1.98
CA GLN A 54 3.55 10.65 -3.21
C GLN A 54 2.60 10.47 -4.40
N HIS A 55 2.93 11.10 -5.52
CA HIS A 55 2.18 10.99 -6.77
C HIS A 55 2.26 9.55 -7.33
N PRO A 56 1.16 8.92 -7.78
CA PRO A 56 1.20 7.52 -8.20
C PRO A 56 2.10 7.24 -9.42
N ARG A 57 2.39 8.25 -10.25
CA ARG A 57 3.41 8.12 -11.32
C ARG A 57 4.83 7.99 -10.76
N ALA A 58 5.15 8.75 -9.72
CA ALA A 58 6.45 8.63 -9.05
C ALA A 58 6.56 7.27 -8.34
N VAL A 59 5.51 6.83 -7.66
CA VAL A 59 5.43 5.48 -7.06
C VAL A 59 5.70 4.40 -8.11
N ALA A 60 5.05 4.48 -9.28
CA ALA A 60 5.22 3.52 -10.37
C ALA A 60 6.68 3.46 -10.88
N ARG A 61 7.31 4.63 -11.06
CA ARG A 61 8.72 4.75 -11.44
C ARG A 61 9.63 4.11 -10.39
N ASP A 62 9.42 4.45 -9.12
CA ASP A 62 10.28 3.99 -8.02
C ASP A 62 10.18 2.48 -7.79
N LEU A 63 8.97 1.92 -7.94
CA LEU A 63 8.71 0.48 -7.86
C LEU A 63 9.11 -0.28 -9.13
N GLY A 64 9.31 0.40 -10.27
CA GLY A 64 9.61 -0.22 -11.55
C GLY A 64 8.44 -1.03 -12.12
N ILE A 65 7.19 -0.60 -11.88
CA ILE A 65 5.96 -1.28 -12.33
C ILE A 65 5.03 -0.32 -13.08
N PRO A 66 4.07 -0.83 -13.87
CA PRO A 66 3.15 0.03 -14.62
C PRO A 66 2.31 0.96 -13.72
N PHE A 67 2.12 2.21 -14.15
CA PHE A 67 1.25 3.18 -13.46
C PHE A 67 -0.18 2.66 -13.26
N SER A 68 -0.73 1.97 -14.26
CA SER A 68 -2.04 1.33 -14.17
C SER A 68 -2.12 0.32 -13.03
N ALA A 69 -1.06 -0.48 -12.81
CA ALA A 69 -1.01 -1.45 -11.72
C ALA A 69 -1.06 -0.76 -10.35
N VAL A 70 -0.36 0.37 -10.19
CA VAL A 70 -0.37 1.20 -8.97
C VAL A 70 -1.75 1.78 -8.72
N VAL A 71 -2.35 2.46 -9.70
CA VAL A 71 -3.66 3.10 -9.56
C VAL A 71 -4.75 2.07 -9.31
N SER A 72 -4.78 0.98 -10.08
CA SER A 72 -5.73 -0.10 -9.86
C SER A 72 -5.60 -0.67 -8.46
N ARG A 73 -4.37 -0.95 -7.99
CA ARG A 73 -4.17 -1.50 -6.64
C ARG A 73 -4.59 -0.52 -5.53
N LEU A 74 -4.28 0.77 -5.65
CA LEU A 74 -4.70 1.79 -4.68
C LEU A 74 -6.22 1.93 -4.61
N HIS A 75 -6.90 1.95 -5.77
CA HIS A 75 -8.35 1.96 -5.84
C HIS A 75 -8.95 0.72 -5.17
N LEU A 76 -8.38 -0.44 -5.49
CA LEU A 76 -8.77 -1.73 -4.92
C LEU A 76 -8.60 -1.72 -3.38
N MET A 77 -7.52 -1.19 -2.83
CA MET A 77 -7.29 -1.08 -1.38
C MET A 77 -8.11 0.03 -0.70
N ASN A 78 -8.93 0.78 -1.44
CA ASN A 78 -9.70 1.94 -0.95
C ASN A 78 -8.85 2.94 -0.15
N VAL A 79 -7.58 3.14 -0.53
CA VAL A 79 -6.74 4.14 0.14
C VAL A 79 -7.15 5.51 -0.40
N PRO A 80 -7.58 6.45 0.47
CA PRO A 80 -8.08 7.74 0.01
C PRO A 80 -6.99 8.52 -0.72
N PRO A 81 -7.31 9.21 -1.84
CA PRO A 81 -6.37 10.10 -2.50
C PRO A 81 -6.06 11.31 -1.61
N ARG A 82 -4.88 11.90 -1.81
CA ARG A 82 -4.53 13.20 -1.22
C ARG A 82 -4.88 14.34 -2.19
N PRO A 83 -5.14 15.56 -1.68
CA PRO A 83 -5.31 16.76 -2.50
C PRO A 83 -4.12 16.99 -3.42
N ARG A 84 -4.35 17.64 -4.56
CA ARG A 84 -3.32 17.84 -5.58
C ARG A 84 -2.17 18.72 -5.08
N GLU A 85 -2.44 19.73 -4.26
CA GLU A 85 -1.41 20.59 -3.68
C GLU A 85 -0.43 19.85 -2.76
N GLU A 86 -0.81 18.68 -2.24
CA GLU A 86 0.04 17.89 -1.35
C GLU A 86 0.86 16.82 -2.09
N LEU A 87 0.72 16.72 -3.41
CA LEU A 87 1.38 15.67 -4.17
C LEU A 87 2.85 15.99 -4.43
N THR A 88 3.72 15.06 -4.06
CA THR A 88 5.17 15.12 -4.26
C THR A 88 5.66 13.94 -5.12
N ASP A 89 6.80 14.10 -5.78
CA ASP A 89 7.46 13.02 -6.51
C ASP A 89 8.40 12.17 -5.64
N THR A 90 8.64 12.58 -4.39
CA THR A 90 9.57 11.89 -3.48
C THR A 90 8.81 11.19 -2.37
N TYR A 91 9.21 9.96 -2.05
CA TYR A 91 8.67 9.24 -0.90
C TYR A 91 9.36 9.69 0.39
N ASP A 92 8.58 10.23 1.33
CA ASP A 92 9.01 10.56 2.69
C ASP A 92 8.33 9.63 3.71
N PRO A 93 9.04 8.62 4.23
CA PRO A 93 8.47 7.69 5.19
C PRO A 93 8.17 8.32 6.56
N ASP A 94 8.89 9.37 6.95
CA ASP A 94 8.69 10.03 8.25
C ASP A 94 7.47 10.94 8.22
N LEU A 95 7.25 11.64 7.10
CA LEU A 95 5.98 12.33 6.85
C LEU A 95 4.80 11.37 6.85
N ALA A 96 4.93 10.20 6.21
CA ALA A 96 3.89 9.18 6.24
C ALA A 96 3.57 8.71 7.66
N ARG A 97 4.59 8.41 8.48
CA ARG A 97 4.43 8.00 9.88
C ARG A 97 3.75 9.07 10.73
N ARG A 98 4.19 10.33 10.60
CA ARG A 98 3.62 11.46 11.32
C ARG A 98 2.13 11.64 10.99
N ARG A 99 1.76 11.66 9.71
CA ARG A 99 0.35 11.81 9.30
C ARG A 99 -0.53 10.61 9.71
N LEU A 100 0.02 9.40 9.68
CA LEU A 100 -0.67 8.22 10.23
C LEU A 100 -0.93 8.37 11.73
N HIS A 101 0.07 8.80 12.48
CA HIS A 101 -0.04 9.05 13.92
C HIS A 101 -1.04 10.17 14.24
N GLU A 102 -1.00 11.29 13.51
CA GLU A 102 -1.97 12.39 13.63
C GLU A 102 -3.41 11.93 13.36
N ALA A 103 -3.59 10.99 12.43
CA ALA A 103 -4.88 10.37 12.14
C ALA A 103 -5.26 9.23 13.11
N GLY A 104 -4.46 9.00 14.16
CA GLY A 104 -4.68 7.96 15.16
C GLY A 104 -4.58 6.53 14.62
N MET A 105 -3.90 6.33 13.48
CA MET A 105 -3.76 5.03 12.82
C MET A 105 -2.45 4.34 13.13
N GLU A 106 -2.52 3.01 13.21
CA GLU A 106 -1.37 2.13 13.39
C GLU A 106 -1.37 1.01 12.33
N VAL A 107 -0.22 0.36 12.15
CA VAL A 107 -0.12 -0.86 11.32
C VAL A 107 -0.67 -2.03 12.12
N ARG A 108 -1.73 -2.67 11.60
CA ARG A 108 -2.36 -3.82 12.23
C ARG A 108 -2.28 -5.04 11.32
N GLN A 109 -2.32 -6.21 11.94
CA GLN A 109 -2.43 -7.49 11.25
C GLN A 109 -3.85 -8.05 11.34
N CYS A 110 -4.36 -8.60 10.24
CA CYS A 110 -5.69 -9.21 10.24
C CYS A 110 -5.70 -10.51 11.07
N HIS A 111 -6.55 -10.60 12.08
CA HIS A 111 -6.69 -11.80 12.91
C HIS A 111 -7.16 -13.05 12.13
N LYS A 112 -7.90 -12.88 11.03
CA LYS A 112 -8.42 -13.99 10.21
C LYS A 112 -7.48 -14.42 9.09
N HIS A 113 -6.51 -13.58 8.72
CA HIS A 113 -5.61 -13.81 7.59
C HIS A 113 -4.17 -13.48 8.01
N ALA A 114 -3.42 -14.51 8.38
CA ALA A 114 -2.01 -14.38 8.74
C ALA A 114 -1.22 -13.67 7.63
N GLY A 115 -0.35 -12.75 8.04
CA GLY A 115 0.49 -11.97 7.12
C GLY A 115 -0.20 -10.75 6.49
N ARG A 116 -1.51 -10.56 6.62
CA ARG A 116 -2.21 -9.40 6.04
C ARG A 116 -2.07 -8.16 6.91
N LEU A 117 -1.47 -7.10 6.37
CA LEU A 117 -1.20 -5.83 7.04
C LEU A 117 -2.10 -4.72 6.50
N PHE A 118 -2.53 -3.80 7.36
CA PHE A 118 -3.33 -2.63 6.99
C PHE A 118 -3.16 -1.49 8.01
N PHE A 119 -3.52 -0.26 7.61
CA PHE A 119 -3.64 0.85 8.54
C PHE A 119 -5.04 0.87 9.15
N GLY A 120 -5.12 0.95 10.48
CA GLY A 120 -6.40 1.04 11.17
C GLY A 120 -6.26 1.66 12.54
N ASN A 121 -7.40 2.05 13.11
CA ASN A 121 -7.52 2.49 14.51
C ASN A 121 -8.59 1.63 15.21
N ARG A 122 -9.14 2.07 16.35
CA ARG A 122 -10.21 1.35 17.07
C ARG A 122 -11.59 1.39 16.37
N TRP A 123 -11.79 2.30 15.42
CA TRP A 123 -13.08 2.70 14.81
C TRP A 123 -13.10 2.77 13.26
N THR A 124 -11.96 2.74 12.58
CA THR A 124 -11.80 3.01 11.15
C THR A 124 -10.82 2.01 10.53
N TYR A 125 -11.20 1.44 9.39
CA TYR A 125 -10.48 0.39 8.67
C TYR A 125 -10.18 0.84 7.24
N VAL A 126 -8.90 0.89 6.86
CA VAL A 126 -8.53 0.94 5.43
C VAL A 126 -8.56 -0.51 4.93
N ALA A 127 -9.65 -0.87 4.24
CA ALA A 127 -9.90 -2.24 3.84
C ALA A 127 -8.99 -2.71 2.69
N PRO A 128 -8.12 -3.72 2.89
CA PRO A 128 -7.62 -4.49 1.76
C PRO A 128 -8.80 -5.28 1.18
N LEU A 129 -8.87 -5.43 -0.14
CA LEU A 129 -9.91 -6.24 -0.77
C LEU A 129 -9.80 -7.70 -0.38
N THR A 130 -10.84 -8.17 0.31
CA THR A 130 -11.36 -9.50 0.07
C THR A 130 -12.87 -9.46 0.26
N LYS A 131 -13.59 -9.62 -0.86
CA LYS A 131 -15.05 -9.71 -1.04
C LYS A 131 -15.87 -8.42 -0.90
N ARG A 132 -16.69 -8.20 -1.94
CA ARG A 132 -17.88 -7.34 -1.95
C ARG A 132 -18.62 -7.46 -0.61
N SER A 133 -18.65 -6.40 0.18
CA SER A 133 -19.73 -6.19 1.15
C SER A 133 -20.20 -4.76 1.00
N SER A 134 -21.39 -4.63 0.44
CA SER A 134 -22.20 -3.42 0.25
C SER A 134 -22.49 -2.61 1.53
N GLY A 135 -21.93 -2.98 2.67
CA GLY A 135 -22.09 -2.28 3.95
C GLY A 135 -21.24 -1.01 4.10
N TYR A 136 -20.03 -0.96 3.50
CA TYR A 136 -19.10 0.17 3.68
C TYR A 136 -19.61 1.51 3.13
N GLN A 137 -20.41 1.46 2.06
CA GLN A 137 -21.00 2.68 1.46
C GLN A 137 -21.97 3.41 2.41
N ARG A 138 -22.47 2.74 3.45
CA ARG A 138 -23.49 3.30 4.32
C ARG A 138 -22.92 4.03 5.54
N GLU A 139 -21.70 3.71 5.98
CA GLU A 139 -21.11 4.29 7.19
C GLU A 139 -20.22 5.51 6.91
N VAL A 140 -19.55 5.59 5.77
CA VAL A 140 -18.70 6.76 5.42
C VAL A 140 -19.55 7.99 5.07
N SER A 141 -20.71 7.81 4.43
CA SER A 141 -21.63 8.92 4.13
C SER A 141 -22.31 9.52 5.37
N ASN A 142 -22.24 8.84 6.53
CA ASN A 142 -22.85 9.30 7.77
C ASN A 142 -21.88 10.07 8.69
N LEU A 143 -20.63 10.25 8.26
CA LEU A 143 -19.62 11.03 9.00
C LEU A 143 -19.49 12.48 8.49
N ASP A 144 -20.25 12.85 7.46
CA ASP A 144 -20.34 14.21 6.90
C ASP A 144 -21.67 14.91 7.28
N HIS A 145 -22.27 14.61 8.44
CA HIS A 145 -23.37 15.37 9.04
C HIS A 145 -23.11 15.67 10.52
#